data_AF-A0A504XHC1-F1
#
_entry.id   AF-A0A504XHC1-F1
#
_cell.length_a   1.000
_cell.length_b   1.000
_cell.length_c   1.000
_cell.angle_alpha   90.00
_cell.angle_beta   90.00
_cell.angle_gamma   90.00
#
_symmetry.space_group_name_H-M   'P 1'
#
loop_
_entity.id
_entity.type
_entity.pdbx_description
1 polymer ?
#
loop_
_entity_poly.entity_id
_entity_poly.type
_entity_poly.pdbx_seq_one_letter_code
_entity_poly.pdbx_strand_id
1 'polypeptide(L)'
;MNVNGVQESISKVAYADAVAQENLWLGYRQILRQTNEKLEESIKTVEDQLDLIQDEGNEWKTRFELQKEFNEYYKKAFFICDQHIPKAKMILRMINRAARRGSRVTDQLDLDEDSIDVMDSYAEYVRRLCKELENRVDQEGKAYYWATDLRKRALIELNYTYVPAPATKTSEEKTNKAAEMSLARRLQRPRRLDPKYGMTKLGVMARKLPPMHF
;
A
#
# COMPACT_ATOMS: atom_id res chain seq x y z
N MET A 1 17.27 3.08 -92.47
CA MET A 1 17.09 3.44 -91.04
C MET A 1 16.41 2.27 -90.36
N ASN A 2 17.00 1.71 -89.30
CA ASN A 2 16.54 0.47 -88.67
C ASN A 2 15.36 0.76 -87.73
N VAL A 3 14.15 0.72 -88.28
CA VAL A 3 12.88 1.04 -87.59
C VAL A 3 12.63 0.10 -86.40
N ASN A 4 13.08 -1.17 -86.51
CA ASN A 4 12.93 -2.17 -85.45
C ASN A 4 13.77 -1.85 -84.21
N GLY A 5 14.98 -1.30 -84.41
CA GLY A 5 15.84 -0.89 -83.28
C GLY A 5 15.30 0.33 -82.53
N VAL A 6 14.62 1.24 -83.23
CA VAL A 6 13.98 2.41 -82.61
C VAL A 6 12.74 1.99 -81.81
N GLN A 7 11.92 1.09 -82.36
CA GLN A 7 10.75 0.55 -81.66
C GLN A 7 11.14 -0.18 -80.36
N GLU A 8 12.18 -1.00 -80.40
CA GLU A 8 12.67 -1.75 -79.24
C GLU A 8 13.26 -0.82 -78.17
N SER A 9 13.91 0.27 -78.59
CA SER A 9 14.42 1.31 -77.68
C SER A 9 13.29 2.05 -76.97
N ILE A 10 12.22 2.40 -77.70
CA ILE A 10 11.03 3.07 -77.13
C ILE A 10 10.32 2.16 -76.14
N SER A 11 10.17 0.86 -76.43
CA SER A 11 9.58 -0.11 -75.51
C SER A 11 10.42 -0.30 -74.23
N LYS A 12 11.76 -0.30 -74.33
CA LYS A 12 12.64 -0.35 -73.15
C LYS A 12 12.55 0.90 -72.28
N VAL A 13 12.45 2.08 -72.88
CA VAL A 13 12.28 3.34 -72.16
C VAL A 13 10.92 3.39 -71.45
N ALA A 14 9.83 3.01 -72.13
CA ALA A 14 8.50 2.97 -71.53
C ALA A 14 8.41 1.97 -70.36
N TYR A 15 9.08 0.81 -70.47
CA TYR A 15 9.17 -0.16 -69.38
C TYR A 15 9.98 0.38 -68.20
N ALA A 16 11.11 1.03 -68.46
CA ALA A 16 11.93 1.66 -67.42
C ALA A 16 11.17 2.77 -66.68
N ASP A 17 10.37 3.56 -67.39
CA ASP A 17 9.55 4.63 -66.80
C ASP A 17 8.40 4.07 -65.94
N ALA A 18 7.76 2.97 -66.38
CA ALA A 18 6.76 2.26 -65.60
C ALA A 18 7.35 1.67 -64.30
N VAL A 19 8.54 1.07 -64.37
CA VAL A 19 9.26 0.56 -63.20
C VAL A 19 9.69 1.69 -62.26
N ALA A 20 10.08 2.85 -62.78
CA ALA A 20 10.39 4.03 -61.97
C ALA A 20 9.15 4.57 -61.22
N GLN A 21 7.99 4.61 -61.88
CA GLN A 21 6.72 4.98 -61.23
C GLN A 21 6.29 3.97 -60.16
N GLU A 22 6.46 2.68 -60.40
CA GLU A 22 6.15 1.63 -59.42
C GLU A 22 7.05 1.75 -58.18
N ASN A 23 8.35 1.99 -58.36
CA ASN A 23 9.29 2.21 -57.26
C ASN A 23 8.96 3.47 -56.44
N LEU A 24 8.53 4.55 -57.09
CA LEU A 24 8.05 5.77 -56.45
C LEU A 24 6.79 5.49 -55.60
N TRP A 25 5.83 4.74 -56.15
CA TRP A 25 4.60 4.37 -55.46
C TRP A 25 4.88 3.48 -54.23
N LEU A 26 5.78 2.50 -54.37
CA LEU A 26 6.24 1.67 -53.25
C LEU A 26 6.93 2.50 -52.16
N GLY A 27 7.76 3.47 -52.53
CA GLY A 27 8.38 4.41 -51.60
C GLY A 27 7.33 5.25 -50.84
N TYR A 28 6.34 5.77 -51.54
CA TYR A 28 5.25 6.55 -50.93
C TYR A 28 4.43 5.70 -49.95
N ARG A 29 4.13 4.44 -50.33
CA ARG A 29 3.44 3.49 -49.48
C ARG A 29 4.25 3.15 -48.22
N GLN A 30 5.56 2.99 -48.34
CA GLN A 30 6.45 2.72 -47.22
C GLN A 30 6.48 3.90 -46.23
N ILE A 31 6.57 5.14 -46.74
CA ILE A 31 6.54 6.35 -45.91
C ILE A 31 5.20 6.45 -45.16
N LEU A 32 4.08 6.25 -45.85
CA LEU A 32 2.75 6.27 -45.23
C LEU A 32 2.61 5.22 -44.13
N ARG A 33 3.17 4.02 -44.34
CA ARG A 33 3.15 2.95 -43.33
C ARG A 33 3.97 3.34 -42.09
N GLN A 34 5.18 3.87 -42.29
CA GLN A 34 6.04 4.33 -41.20
C GLN A 34 5.43 5.50 -40.43
N THR A 35 4.71 6.41 -41.11
CA THR A 35 4.02 7.51 -40.43
C THR A 35 2.83 6.99 -39.63
N ASN A 36 2.07 6.03 -40.14
CA ASN A 36 0.98 5.40 -39.38
C ASN A 36 1.50 4.66 -38.16
N GLU A 37 2.56 3.86 -38.29
CA GLU A 37 3.18 3.14 -37.17
C GLU A 37 3.62 4.13 -36.06
N LYS A 38 4.23 5.27 -36.44
CA LYS A 38 4.61 6.32 -35.48
C LYS A 38 3.41 7.03 -34.85
N LEU A 39 2.34 7.24 -35.61
CA LEU A 39 1.11 7.84 -35.08
C LEU A 39 0.44 6.90 -34.09
N GLU A 40 0.37 5.60 -34.38
CA GLU A 40 -0.15 4.58 -33.46
C GLU A 40 0.65 4.53 -32.16
N GLU A 41 1.99 4.58 -32.25
CA GLU A 41 2.86 4.62 -31.07
C GLU A 41 2.65 5.91 -30.25
N SER A 42 2.49 7.05 -30.92
CA SER A 42 2.20 8.32 -30.25
C SER A 42 0.83 8.33 -29.58
N ILE A 43 -0.19 7.77 -30.22
CA ILE A 43 -1.54 7.65 -29.66
C ILE A 43 -1.47 6.81 -28.38
N LYS A 44 -0.84 5.63 -28.47
CA LYS A 44 -0.67 4.74 -27.32
C LYS A 44 0.05 5.42 -26.14
N THR A 45 1.12 6.17 -26.43
CA THR A 45 1.86 6.89 -25.39
C THR A 45 0.99 7.94 -24.69
N VAL A 46 0.12 8.63 -25.43
CA VAL A 46 -0.79 9.63 -24.88
C VAL A 46 -1.93 8.98 -24.09
N GLU A 47 -2.44 7.84 -24.56
CA GLU A 47 -3.44 7.04 -23.82
C GLU A 47 -2.87 6.54 -22.48
N ASP A 48 -1.65 5.99 -22.47
CA ASP A 48 -0.97 5.54 -21.25
C ASP A 48 -0.78 6.72 -20.26
N GLN A 49 -0.44 7.92 -20.76
CA GLN A 49 -0.31 9.13 -19.93
C GLN A 49 -1.65 9.62 -19.38
N LEU A 50 -2.73 9.49 -20.16
CA LEU A 50 -4.07 9.88 -19.73
C LEU A 50 -4.56 9.02 -18.58
N ASP A 51 -4.34 7.70 -18.66
CA ASP A 51 -4.68 6.75 -17.60
C ASP A 51 -3.96 7.08 -16.28
N LEU A 52 -2.67 7.45 -16.36
CA LEU A 52 -1.89 7.90 -15.20
C LEU A 52 -2.47 9.18 -14.54
N ILE A 53 -2.85 10.17 -15.34
CA ILE A 53 -3.39 11.45 -14.83
C ILE A 53 -4.76 11.25 -14.18
N GLN A 54 -5.56 10.30 -14.67
CA GLN A 54 -6.89 10.04 -14.15
C GLN A 54 -6.85 9.58 -12.69
N ASP A 55 -5.88 8.74 -12.34
CA ASP A 55 -5.67 8.26 -10.98
C ASP A 55 -5.05 9.31 -10.05
N GLU A 56 -4.17 10.18 -10.57
CA GLU A 56 -3.57 11.28 -9.81
C GLU A 56 -4.64 12.25 -9.27
N GLY A 57 -5.63 12.62 -10.09
CA GLY A 57 -6.70 13.53 -9.67
C GLY A 57 -7.45 13.03 -8.42
N ASN A 58 -7.71 11.73 -8.34
CA ASN A 58 -8.33 11.10 -7.17
C ASN A 58 -7.38 11.07 -5.97
N GLU A 59 -6.10 10.75 -6.19
CA GLU A 59 -5.12 10.69 -5.09
C GLU A 59 -4.91 12.05 -4.42
N TRP A 60 -4.84 13.13 -5.20
CA TRP A 60 -4.70 14.50 -4.68
C TRP A 60 -5.95 14.95 -3.92
N LYS A 61 -7.14 14.58 -4.40
CA LYS A 61 -8.39 14.84 -3.69
C LYS A 61 -8.44 14.12 -2.35
N THR A 62 -8.10 12.84 -2.31
CA THR A 62 -8.03 12.06 -1.06
C THR A 62 -6.98 12.63 -0.10
N ARG A 63 -5.79 13.01 -0.60
CA ARG A 63 -4.77 13.66 0.23
C ARG A 63 -5.26 14.99 0.81
N PHE A 64 -5.94 15.81 0.01
CA PHE A 64 -6.48 17.08 0.47
C PHE A 64 -7.54 16.89 1.56
N GLU A 65 -8.47 15.95 1.37
CA GLU A 65 -9.51 15.64 2.36
C GLU A 65 -8.91 15.14 3.69
N LEU A 66 -7.96 14.21 3.64
CA LEU A 66 -7.21 13.74 4.82
C LEU A 66 -6.46 14.88 5.52
N GLN A 67 -5.79 15.75 4.76
CA GLN A 67 -5.06 16.88 5.34
C GLN A 67 -6.00 17.86 6.05
N LYS A 68 -7.19 18.08 5.50
CA LYS A 68 -8.23 18.91 6.12
C LYS A 68 -8.73 18.28 7.43
N GLU A 69 -8.96 16.97 7.46
CA GLU A 69 -9.36 16.25 8.67
C GLU A 69 -8.28 16.30 9.77
N PHE A 70 -7.02 16.08 9.41
CA PHE A 70 -5.91 16.20 10.36
C PHE A 70 -5.81 17.61 10.92
N ASN A 71 -5.93 18.64 10.09
CA ASN A 71 -5.90 20.02 10.55
C ASN A 71 -7.04 20.31 11.55
N GLU A 72 -8.25 19.82 11.30
CA GLU A 72 -9.36 19.96 12.25
C GLU A 72 -9.12 19.19 13.56
N TYR A 73 -8.57 17.98 13.48
CA TYR A 73 -8.17 17.22 14.67
C TYR A 73 -7.13 17.99 15.50
N TYR A 74 -6.08 18.52 14.87
CA TYR A 74 -5.04 19.27 15.57
C TYR A 74 -5.57 20.56 16.19
N LYS A 75 -6.48 21.28 15.54
CA LYS A 75 -7.13 22.46 16.13
C LYS A 75 -7.86 22.09 17.42
N LYS A 76 -8.64 21.00 17.42
CA LYS A 76 -9.35 20.52 18.62
C LYS A 76 -8.38 20.10 19.72
N ALA A 77 -7.34 19.35 19.37
CA ALA A 77 -6.31 18.93 20.32
C ALA A 77 -5.58 20.13 20.93
N PHE A 78 -5.25 21.14 20.13
CA PHE A 78 -4.60 22.36 20.60
C PHE A 78 -5.51 23.13 21.56
N PHE A 79 -6.79 23.25 21.24
CA PHE A 79 -7.77 23.89 22.11
C PHE A 79 -7.87 23.21 23.48
N ILE A 80 -7.91 21.87 23.51
CA ILE A 80 -7.90 21.09 24.76
C ILE A 80 -6.60 21.38 25.54
N CYS A 81 -5.44 21.27 24.89
CA CYS A 81 -4.17 21.57 25.52
C CYS A 81 -4.12 22.98 26.10
N ASP A 82 -4.59 23.98 25.35
CA ASP A 82 -4.62 25.38 25.78
C ASP A 82 -5.51 25.61 27.00
N GLN A 83 -6.60 24.86 27.14
CA GLN A 83 -7.44 24.89 28.34
C GLN A 83 -6.82 24.19 29.56
N HIS A 84 -6.12 23.07 29.36
CA HIS A 84 -5.63 22.23 30.45
C HIS A 84 -4.23 22.62 30.93
N ILE A 85 -3.35 23.14 30.07
CA ILE A 85 -1.98 23.57 30.44
C ILE A 85 -1.99 24.65 31.53
N PRO A 86 -2.83 25.70 31.47
CA PRO A 86 -2.91 26.71 32.53
C PRO A 86 -3.36 26.12 33.87
N LYS A 87 -4.36 25.21 33.85
CA LYS A 87 -4.85 24.51 35.05
C LYS A 87 -3.74 23.67 35.68
N ALA A 88 -3.02 22.87 34.87
CA ALA A 88 -1.90 22.08 35.34
C ALA A 88 -0.76 22.95 35.92
N LYS A 89 -0.43 24.08 35.26
CA LYS A 89 0.55 25.04 35.78
C LYS A 89 0.10 25.67 37.11
N MET A 90 -1.18 25.95 37.27
CA MET A 90 -1.74 26.49 38.52
C MET A 90 -1.62 25.47 39.66
N ILE A 91 -2.07 24.23 39.42
CA ILE A 91 -1.96 23.12 40.38
C ILE A 91 -0.50 22.89 40.78
N LEU A 92 0.43 22.87 39.82
CA LEU A 92 1.85 22.72 40.09
C LEU A 92 2.41 23.84 40.98
N ARG A 93 2.00 25.10 40.76
CA ARG A 93 2.37 26.22 41.64
C ARG A 93 1.80 26.05 43.05
N MET A 94 0.59 25.52 43.19
CA MET A 94 -0.05 25.24 44.48
C MET A 94 0.67 24.14 45.25
N ILE A 95 0.95 23.00 44.61
CA ILE A 95 1.73 21.90 45.20
C ILE A 95 3.10 22.40 45.66
N ASN A 96 3.80 23.16 44.82
CA ASN A 96 5.11 23.71 45.18
C ASN A 96 5.05 24.68 46.38
N ARG A 97 3.93 25.39 46.57
CA ARG A 97 3.71 26.25 47.75
C ARG A 97 3.39 25.43 49.00
N ALA A 98 2.57 24.40 48.88
CA ALA A 98 2.22 23.49 49.98
C ALA A 98 3.46 22.72 50.48
N ALA A 99 4.26 22.18 49.55
CA ALA A 99 5.50 21.46 49.84
C ALA A 99 6.53 22.34 50.58
N ARG A 100 6.66 23.62 50.22
CA ARG A 100 7.55 24.56 50.94
C ARG A 100 7.08 24.89 52.35
N ARG A 101 5.78 24.77 52.64
CA ARG A 101 5.17 25.10 53.93
C ARG A 101 4.93 23.88 54.83
N GLY A 102 5.29 22.68 54.39
CA GLY A 102 5.01 21.43 55.10
C GLY A 102 3.51 21.14 55.29
N SER A 103 2.65 21.80 54.50
CA SER A 103 1.20 21.70 54.57
C SER A 103 0.69 20.68 53.55
N ARG A 104 -0.32 19.89 53.92
CA ARG A 104 -0.96 18.94 53.01
C ARG A 104 -1.68 19.73 51.91
N VAL A 105 -1.50 19.33 50.65
CA VAL A 105 -2.10 20.01 49.48
C VAL A 105 -3.62 20.16 49.60
N THR A 106 -4.28 19.22 50.29
CA THR A 106 -5.73 19.22 50.60
C THR A 106 -6.17 20.38 51.49
N ASP A 107 -5.30 20.88 52.36
CA ASP A 107 -5.64 21.93 53.34
C ASP A 107 -5.50 23.35 52.75
N GLN A 108 -5.00 23.44 51.51
CA GLN A 108 -4.68 24.70 50.81
C GLN A 108 -5.43 24.88 49.49
N LEU A 109 -6.22 23.89 49.08
CA LEU A 109 -7.16 24.08 48.00
C LEU A 109 -8.54 24.35 48.63
N ASP A 110 -9.09 25.55 48.41
CA ASP A 110 -10.55 25.74 48.40
C ASP A 110 -11.07 24.95 47.19
N LEU A 111 -11.13 23.62 47.31
CA LEU A 111 -11.91 22.78 46.41
C LEU A 111 -13.32 22.79 46.97
N ASP A 112 -14.21 23.50 46.28
CA ASP A 112 -15.64 23.40 46.49
C ASP A 112 -16.04 21.91 46.45
N GLU A 113 -16.99 21.48 47.27
CA GLU A 113 -17.44 20.08 47.40
C GLU A 113 -17.76 19.46 46.02
N ASP A 114 -18.33 20.29 45.11
CA ASP A 114 -18.60 19.97 43.71
C ASP A 114 -17.35 19.53 42.91
N SER A 115 -16.16 20.07 43.21
CA SER A 115 -14.93 19.70 42.51
C SER A 115 -14.40 18.33 42.96
N ILE A 116 -14.73 17.89 44.16
CA ILE A 116 -14.40 16.55 44.65
C ILE A 116 -15.32 15.53 43.99
N ASP A 117 -16.63 15.82 43.92
CA ASP A 117 -17.62 14.98 43.25
C ASP A 117 -17.33 14.79 41.74
N VAL A 118 -16.88 15.86 41.06
CA VAL A 118 -16.45 15.76 39.66
C VAL A 118 -15.23 14.86 39.52
N MET A 119 -14.28 14.91 40.46
CA MET A 119 -13.10 14.04 40.43
C MET A 119 -13.45 12.58 40.72
N ASP A 120 -14.37 12.33 41.66
CA ASP A 120 -14.83 10.98 42.01
C ASP A 120 -15.62 10.34 40.86
N SER A 121 -16.50 11.10 40.20
CA SER A 121 -17.22 10.63 39.01
C SER A 121 -16.28 10.30 37.84
N TYR A 122 -15.21 11.09 37.65
CA TYR A 122 -14.16 10.77 36.67
C TYR A 122 -13.38 9.51 37.05
N ALA A 123 -13.05 9.32 38.33
CA ALA A 123 -12.38 8.11 38.80
C ALA A 123 -13.25 6.85 38.57
N GLU A 124 -14.55 6.96 38.79
CA GLU A 124 -15.54 5.91 38.51
C GLU A 124 -15.61 5.57 37.02
N TYR A 125 -15.65 6.59 36.17
CA TYR A 125 -15.65 6.43 34.72
C TYR A 125 -14.40 5.69 34.23
N VAL A 126 -13.22 6.07 34.71
CA VAL A 126 -11.95 5.43 34.35
C VAL A 126 -11.93 3.97 34.80
N ARG A 127 -12.38 3.68 36.03
CA ARG A 127 -12.49 2.29 36.54
C ARG A 127 -13.42 1.44 35.66
N ARG A 128 -14.58 1.98 35.27
CA ARG A 128 -15.51 1.31 34.37
C ARG A 128 -14.89 1.04 33.00
N LEU A 129 -14.21 2.03 32.42
CA LEU A 129 -13.55 1.90 31.12
C LEU A 129 -12.45 0.83 31.15
N CYS A 130 -11.63 0.79 32.20
CA CYS A 130 -10.64 -0.26 32.38
C CYS A 130 -11.28 -1.65 32.40
N LYS A 131 -12.42 -1.81 33.09
CA LYS A 131 -13.13 -3.09 33.14
C LYS A 131 -13.72 -3.49 31.79
N GLU A 132 -14.25 -2.53 31.04
CA GLU A 132 -14.77 -2.76 29.69
C GLU A 132 -13.66 -3.21 28.74
N LEU A 133 -12.49 -2.56 28.78
CA LEU A 133 -11.34 -2.94 27.97
C LEU A 133 -10.81 -4.32 28.34
N GLU A 134 -10.74 -4.66 29.63
CA GLU A 134 -10.39 -6.01 30.09
C GLU A 134 -11.34 -7.07 29.51
N ASN A 135 -12.66 -6.82 29.54
CA ASN A 135 -13.65 -7.72 28.97
C ASN A 135 -13.49 -7.88 27.44
N ARG A 136 -13.17 -6.80 26.72
CA ARG A 136 -12.91 -6.87 25.28
C ARG A 136 -11.69 -7.70 24.95
N VAL A 137 -10.62 -7.56 25.73
CA VAL A 137 -9.40 -8.37 25.58
C VAL A 137 -9.69 -9.86 25.81
N ASP A 138 -10.49 -10.19 26.83
CA ASP A 138 -10.90 -11.59 27.09
C ASP A 138 -11.73 -12.19 25.94
N GLN A 139 -12.66 -11.41 25.38
CA GLN A 139 -13.45 -11.82 24.21
C GLN A 139 -12.58 -12.04 22.97
N GLU A 140 -11.63 -11.13 22.70
CA GLU A 140 -10.69 -11.28 21.58
C GLU A 140 -9.79 -12.51 21.76
N GLY A 141 -9.35 -12.78 22.98
CA GLY A 141 -8.61 -14.01 23.33
C GLY A 141 -9.42 -15.29 23.04
N LYS A 142 -10.71 -15.32 23.40
CA LYS A 142 -11.61 -16.44 23.09
C LYS A 142 -11.83 -16.61 21.59
N ALA A 143 -12.05 -15.52 20.86
CA ALA A 143 -12.20 -15.54 19.40
C ALA A 143 -10.93 -16.06 18.70
N TYR A 144 -9.76 -15.61 19.17
CA TYR A 144 -8.46 -16.08 18.67
C TYR A 144 -8.26 -17.59 18.91
N TYR A 145 -8.58 -18.07 20.12
CA TYR A 145 -8.51 -19.49 20.44
C TYR A 145 -9.42 -20.31 19.52
N TRP A 146 -10.67 -19.88 19.33
CA TRP A 146 -11.63 -20.55 18.47
C TRP A 146 -11.17 -20.60 17.00
N ALA A 147 -10.71 -19.48 16.44
CA ALA A 147 -10.18 -19.43 15.09
C ALA A 147 -8.94 -20.34 14.92
N THR A 148 -8.08 -20.38 15.94
CA THR A 148 -6.90 -21.25 15.95
C THR A 148 -7.29 -22.73 15.98
N ASP A 149 -8.30 -23.09 16.77
CA ASP A 149 -8.78 -24.46 16.85
C ASP A 149 -9.45 -24.89 15.55
N LEU A 150 -10.26 -24.02 14.93
CA LEU A 150 -10.85 -24.25 13.61
C LEU A 150 -9.76 -24.46 12.54
N ARG A 151 -8.70 -23.65 12.56
CA ARG A 151 -7.55 -23.81 11.66
C ARG A 151 -6.84 -25.16 11.85
N LYS A 152 -6.67 -25.61 13.10
CA LYS A 152 -6.08 -26.93 13.39
C LYS A 152 -6.96 -28.05 12.83
N ARG A 153 -8.28 -27.99 13.03
CA ARG A 153 -9.21 -28.99 12.46
C ARG A 153 -9.16 -29.01 10.94
N ALA A 154 -9.20 -27.85 10.28
CA ALA A 154 -9.10 -27.76 8.83
C ALA A 154 -7.77 -28.35 8.29
N LEU A 155 -6.65 -28.14 8.99
CA LEU A 155 -5.37 -28.76 8.62
C LEU A 155 -5.38 -30.28 8.78
N ILE A 156 -6.01 -30.78 9.83
CA ILE A 156 -6.19 -32.21 10.06
C ILE A 156 -7.03 -32.82 8.93
N GLU A 157 -8.17 -32.20 8.60
CA GLU A 157 -9.04 -32.63 7.49
C GLU A 157 -8.31 -32.60 6.14
N LEU A 158 -7.55 -31.55 5.84
CA LEU A 158 -6.73 -31.46 4.64
C LEU A 158 -5.71 -32.60 4.58
N ASN A 159 -5.07 -32.94 5.70
CA ASN A 159 -4.07 -33.99 5.75
C ASN A 159 -4.69 -35.40 5.59
N TYR A 160 -5.90 -35.62 6.12
CA TYR A 160 -6.62 -36.89 5.95
C TYR A 160 -7.25 -37.05 4.55
N THR A 161 -7.63 -35.95 3.89
CA THR A 161 -8.18 -35.95 2.53
C THR A 161 -7.09 -35.85 1.44
N TYR A 162 -5.83 -35.71 1.85
CA TYR A 162 -4.70 -35.65 0.93
C TYR A 162 -4.46 -37.03 0.28
N VAL A 163 -4.97 -37.19 -0.94
CA VAL A 163 -4.58 -38.26 -1.85
C VAL A 163 -3.42 -37.74 -2.70
N PRO A 164 -2.19 -38.25 -2.56
CA PRO A 164 -1.09 -37.87 -3.44
C PRO A 164 -1.46 -38.23 -4.89
N ALA A 165 -1.49 -37.24 -5.77
CA ALA A 165 -1.72 -37.49 -7.20
C ALA A 165 -0.64 -38.47 -7.73
N PRO A 166 -1.01 -39.48 -8.55
CA PRO A 166 -0.02 -40.38 -9.12
C PRO A 166 0.99 -39.57 -9.92
N ALA A 167 2.27 -39.72 -9.57
CA ALA A 167 3.36 -39.01 -10.21
C ALA A 167 3.51 -39.47 -11.67
N THR A 168 2.87 -38.75 -12.60
CA THR A 168 3.20 -38.87 -14.02
C THR A 168 4.56 -38.20 -14.24
N LYS A 169 5.52 -39.02 -14.62
CA LYS A 169 6.85 -38.58 -15.05
C LYS A 169 6.73 -37.84 -16.39
N THR A 170 6.58 -36.53 -16.35
CA THR A 170 6.96 -35.67 -17.48
C THR A 170 8.05 -34.70 -16.99
N SER A 171 9.28 -35.17 -17.18
CA SER A 171 10.49 -34.36 -17.17
C SER A 171 10.41 -33.47 -18.41
N GLU A 172 10.29 -32.14 -18.26
CA GLU A 172 10.90 -31.11 -19.15
C GLU A 172 10.45 -29.67 -18.89
N GLU A 173 9.42 -29.41 -18.08
CA GLU A 173 8.87 -28.03 -17.96
C GLU A 173 9.25 -27.26 -16.68
N LYS A 174 10.33 -27.65 -15.98
CA LYS A 174 10.64 -27.15 -14.62
C LYS A 174 11.56 -25.94 -14.51
N THR A 175 12.19 -25.48 -15.60
CA THR A 175 13.19 -24.40 -15.51
C THR A 175 12.60 -22.99 -15.63
N ASN A 176 11.50 -22.81 -16.36
CA ASN A 176 10.94 -21.46 -16.61
C ASN A 176 9.93 -20.99 -15.53
N LYS A 177 9.10 -21.90 -14.98
CA LYS A 177 8.11 -21.56 -13.94
C LYS A 177 8.72 -21.14 -12.59
N ALA A 178 9.97 -21.55 -12.31
CA ALA A 178 10.67 -21.17 -11.08
C ALA A 178 11.12 -19.71 -11.07
N ALA A 179 11.48 -19.15 -12.24
CA ALA A 179 11.91 -17.76 -12.36
C ALA A 179 10.73 -16.79 -12.18
N GLU A 180 9.59 -17.05 -12.82
CA GLU A 180 8.36 -16.25 -12.70
C GLU A 180 7.76 -16.28 -11.29
N MET A 181 7.70 -17.46 -10.65
CA MET A 181 7.23 -17.57 -9.26
C MET A 181 8.16 -16.83 -8.27
N SER A 182 9.46 -16.76 -8.55
CA SER A 182 10.41 -16.04 -7.68
C SER A 182 10.27 -14.51 -7.80
N LEU A 183 9.89 -14.01 -8.97
CA LEU A 183 9.66 -12.58 -9.22
C LEU A 183 8.33 -12.13 -8.62
N ALA A 184 7.26 -12.92 -8.82
CA ALA A 184 5.94 -12.66 -8.26
C ALA A 184 5.94 -12.66 -6.71
N ARG A 185 6.74 -13.54 -6.09
CA ARG A 185 6.88 -13.61 -4.62
C ARG A 185 7.72 -12.47 -4.03
N ARG A 186 8.51 -11.74 -4.83
CA ARG A 186 9.26 -10.54 -4.40
C ARG A 186 8.41 -9.27 -4.39
N LEU A 187 7.36 -9.19 -5.21
CA LEU A 187 6.49 -8.01 -5.30
C LEU A 187 5.35 -8.00 -4.27
N GLN A 188 4.98 -9.15 -3.69
CA GLN A 188 3.84 -9.27 -2.76
C GLN A 188 4.19 -9.23 -1.26
N ARG A 189 5.44 -8.95 -0.87
CA ARG A 189 5.76 -8.76 0.56
C ARG A 189 5.37 -7.35 0.99
N PRO A 190 4.43 -7.18 1.96
CA PRO A 190 4.11 -5.85 2.48
C PRO A 190 5.34 -5.30 3.20
N ARG A 191 5.89 -4.20 2.69
CA ARG A 191 6.92 -3.42 3.37
C ARG A 191 6.29 -2.79 4.61
N ARG A 192 6.60 -3.30 5.81
CA ARG A 192 6.22 -2.62 7.04
C ARG A 192 7.16 -1.43 7.27
N LEU A 193 6.56 -0.27 7.54
CA LEU A 193 7.25 0.97 7.90
C LEU A 193 7.74 0.84 9.36
N ASP A 194 9.04 0.99 9.58
CA ASP A 194 9.62 1.08 10.92
C ASP A 194 9.69 2.56 11.34
N PRO A 195 9.03 3.01 12.43
CA PRO A 195 8.87 4.43 12.77
C PRO A 195 10.18 5.20 13.07
N LYS A 196 11.30 4.51 13.27
CA LYS A 196 12.59 5.16 13.59
C LYS A 196 13.61 5.19 12.44
N TYR A 197 13.52 4.30 11.44
CA TYR A 197 14.63 4.13 10.47
C TYR A 197 14.20 3.91 9.01
N GLY A 198 12.91 3.98 8.68
CA GLY A 198 12.45 3.89 7.29
C GLY A 198 12.64 2.50 6.65
N MET A 199 12.62 2.44 5.30
CA MET A 199 12.51 1.19 4.54
C MET A 199 13.79 0.35 4.55
N THR A 200 13.80 -0.81 5.22
CA THR A 200 14.96 -1.73 5.21
C THR A 200 14.67 -3.05 4.51
N LYS A 201 15.68 -3.57 3.78
CA LYS A 201 15.66 -4.88 3.10
C LYS A 201 15.91 -5.99 4.13
N LEU A 202 14.92 -6.85 4.37
CA LEU A 202 15.07 -8.04 5.22
C LEU A 202 15.94 -9.10 4.53
N GLY A 203 17.22 -9.12 4.90
CA GLY A 203 18.16 -10.21 4.65
C GLY A 203 17.98 -11.34 5.67
N VAL A 204 17.88 -12.56 5.13
CA VAL A 204 18.10 -13.89 5.71
C VAL A 204 18.75 -13.92 7.10
N MET A 205 18.09 -14.55 8.09
CA MET A 205 18.68 -15.49 9.08
C MET A 205 17.56 -15.96 10.04
N ALA A 206 16.88 -17.06 9.73
CA ALA A 206 16.04 -17.78 10.69
C ALA A 206 16.70 -19.12 11.00
N ARG A 207 17.26 -19.23 12.21
CA ARG A 207 17.82 -20.48 12.76
C ARG A 207 16.68 -21.47 12.99
N LYS A 208 16.89 -22.73 12.58
CA LYS A 208 15.97 -23.87 12.75
C LYS A 208 15.60 -24.05 14.23
N LEU A 209 14.31 -24.23 14.52
CA LEU A 209 13.82 -24.63 15.85
C LEU A 209 13.99 -26.16 16.04
N PRO A 210 14.19 -26.65 17.28
CA PRO A 210 14.42 -28.07 17.56
C PRO A 210 13.15 -28.91 17.38
N PRO A 211 13.27 -30.23 17.12
CA PRO A 211 12.14 -31.10 16.91
C PRO A 211 11.46 -31.45 18.24
N MET A 212 10.12 -31.42 18.28
CA MET A 212 9.35 -32.05 19.34
C MET A 212 9.17 -33.53 19.01
N HIS A 213 9.61 -34.40 19.94
CA HIS A 213 9.21 -35.79 19.95
C HIS A 213 7.79 -35.88 20.53
N PHE A 214 6.95 -36.68 19.88
CA PHE A 214 5.56 -36.97 20.28
C PHE A 214 5.52 -37.92 21.47
#